data_AF-A0A2B4S3P2-F1
#
_entry.id   AF-A0A2B4S3P2-F1
#
_cell.length_a   1.000
_cell.length_b   1.000
_cell.length_c   1.000
_cell.angle_alpha   90.00
_cell.angle_beta   90.00
_cell.angle_gamma   90.00
#
_symmetry.space_group_name_H-M   'P 1'
#
loop_
_entity.id
_entity.type
_entity.pdbx_description
1 polymer ?
#
loop_
_entity_poly.entity_id
_entity_poly.type
_entity_poly.pdbx_seq_one_letter_code
_entity_poly.pdbx_strand_id
1 'polypeptide(L)'
;MTVEGVLNPPRLSSVFRSRYSLVIESSILRNPNVYKDVDGPSLISDLRECLQKMESSDEDLIYLDELKVCFASKILSEVNESHIQKLDTVNPLLSPPGGLSIPDQLVNKYLTEEGSQVPLLTLKLLQLLSLCEKLFSSSKGLQETVKKTCGRFPSISSCSTQVECIKLFCCAISHQPGHSSLLGDSHSTSLPAVTINCLLSKDSELQTVGAALVSNIARLKIHEDIALECSTAVIELLTRNVCPETEHNCLYALRRFMDYNSEVAGLLSVMGVNVGKYKGRSSDVDELCRDLEKLLS
;
A
#
# COMPACT_ATOMS: atom_id res chain seq x y z
N MET A 1 -44.95 38.98 41.18
CA MET A 1 -45.17 37.52 41.13
C MET A 1 -45.06 37.08 39.68
N THR A 2 -44.24 36.04 39.43
CA THR A 2 -44.22 35.08 38.29
C THR A 2 -44.10 35.63 36.86
N VAL A 3 -43.01 35.44 36.09
CA VAL A 3 -42.23 34.25 35.64
C VAL A 3 -42.81 33.59 34.36
N GLU A 4 -41.91 33.44 33.36
CA GLU A 4 -41.87 32.52 32.18
C GLU A 4 -42.90 32.70 31.05
N GLY A 5 -42.57 32.62 29.75
CA GLY A 5 -41.35 32.20 29.06
C GLY A 5 -41.70 31.20 27.95
N VAL A 6 -41.66 31.59 26.66
CA VAL A 6 -41.45 30.64 25.54
C VAL A 6 -40.60 31.32 24.47
N LEU A 7 -39.48 30.65 24.20
CA LEU A 7 -38.41 30.96 23.26
C LEU A 7 -38.87 30.82 21.80
N ASN A 8 -38.66 31.85 20.99
CA ASN A 8 -38.59 31.72 19.54
C ASN A 8 -37.11 31.57 19.14
N PRO A 9 -36.71 30.50 18.41
CA PRO A 9 -35.32 30.31 18.03
C PRO A 9 -34.92 31.28 16.89
N PRO A 10 -33.69 31.83 16.91
CA PRO A 10 -33.18 32.67 15.86
C PRO A 10 -32.76 31.82 14.64
N ARG A 11 -33.35 32.09 13.47
CA ARG A 11 -32.81 31.62 12.19
C ARG A 11 -31.58 32.45 11.85
N LEU A 12 -30.43 32.02 12.36
CA LEU A 12 -29.12 32.54 12.00
C LEU A 12 -28.82 32.22 10.53
N SER A 13 -28.73 33.28 9.74
CA SER A 13 -27.99 33.31 8.48
C SER A 13 -26.51 33.00 8.77
N SER A 14 -26.05 31.80 8.44
CA SER A 14 -24.62 31.49 8.39
C SER A 14 -24.23 31.12 6.97
N VAL A 15 -23.48 32.03 6.37
CA VAL A 15 -22.73 31.88 5.13
C VAL A 15 -21.98 30.55 5.13
N PHE A 16 -22.41 29.61 4.30
CA PHE A 16 -21.63 28.44 3.93
C PHE A 16 -20.41 28.92 3.12
N ARG A 17 -19.30 29.21 3.81
CA ARG A 17 -18.00 29.31 3.15
C ARG A 17 -17.54 27.90 2.79
N SER A 18 -17.92 27.51 1.58
CA SER A 18 -17.14 26.64 0.71
C SER A 18 -15.64 26.95 0.87
N ARG A 19 -14.89 26.04 1.49
CA ARG A 19 -13.42 26.00 1.42
C ARG A 19 -13.03 24.82 0.54
N TYR A 20 -13.30 24.94 -0.76
CA TYR A 20 -12.52 24.18 -1.74
C TYR A 20 -11.13 24.82 -1.86
N SER A 21 -10.13 23.96 -2.04
CA SER A 21 -8.80 24.27 -2.59
C SER A 21 -7.79 24.92 -1.64
N LEU A 22 -7.31 24.15 -0.67
CA LEU A 22 -5.90 24.26 -0.26
C LEU A 22 -5.18 23.09 -0.94
N VAL A 23 -4.57 23.37 -2.09
CA VAL A 23 -3.46 22.56 -2.59
C VAL A 23 -2.38 22.71 -1.54
N ILE A 24 -2.14 21.66 -0.75
CA ILE A 24 -1.02 21.62 0.18
C ILE A 24 0.23 21.43 -0.68
N GLU A 25 0.77 22.54 -1.19
CA GLU A 25 2.13 22.59 -1.75
C GLU A 25 3.14 22.44 -0.61
N SER A 26 3.34 21.20 -0.15
CA SER A 26 4.59 20.89 0.56
C SER A 26 5.68 20.75 -0.49
N SER A 27 6.78 21.49 -0.33
CA SER A 27 7.96 21.48 -1.21
C SER A 27 8.66 20.12 -1.34
N ILE A 28 8.25 19.10 -0.58
CA ILE A 28 8.86 17.77 -0.56
C ILE A 28 7.98 16.80 -1.37
N LEU A 29 8.03 16.96 -2.70
CA LEU A 29 7.47 15.97 -3.62
C LEU A 29 8.47 14.83 -3.78
N ARG A 30 8.16 13.67 -3.18
CA ARG A 30 8.99 12.46 -3.31
C ARG A 30 8.38 11.51 -4.33
N ASN A 31 9.25 10.87 -5.12
CA ASN A 31 8.85 9.76 -6.00
C ASN A 31 8.31 8.58 -5.16
N PRO A 32 7.38 7.79 -5.69
CA PRO A 32 6.92 6.61 -4.98
C PRO A 32 8.06 5.62 -4.79
N ASN A 33 8.05 4.92 -3.66
CA ASN A 33 8.79 3.67 -3.52
C ASN A 33 8.09 2.61 -4.39
N VAL A 34 8.81 2.03 -5.34
CA VAL A 34 8.30 1.02 -6.27
C VAL A 34 9.27 -0.14 -6.37
N TYR A 35 8.76 -1.33 -6.67
CA TYR A 35 9.55 -2.55 -6.78
C TYR A 35 9.42 -3.10 -8.20
N LYS A 36 10.54 -3.12 -8.92
CA LYS A 36 10.61 -3.47 -10.35
C LYS A 36 11.83 -4.32 -10.67
N ASP A 37 12.32 -5.06 -9.67
CA ASP A 37 13.63 -5.72 -9.71
C ASP A 37 13.63 -6.99 -10.56
N VAL A 38 12.52 -7.31 -11.23
CA VAL A 38 12.34 -8.54 -12.00
C VAL A 38 11.85 -8.21 -13.41
N ASP A 39 12.46 -8.86 -14.39
CA ASP A 39 12.05 -8.82 -15.79
C ASP A 39 10.74 -9.62 -15.99
N GLY A 40 9.71 -8.96 -16.52
CA GLY A 40 8.37 -9.55 -16.69
C GLY A 40 8.35 -10.82 -17.55
N PRO A 41 8.98 -10.84 -18.75
CA PRO A 41 9.05 -12.04 -19.57
C PRO A 41 9.75 -13.23 -18.89
N SER A 42 10.80 -12.96 -18.12
CA SER A 42 11.50 -14.00 -17.34
C SER A 42 10.59 -14.55 -16.24
N LEU A 43 9.96 -13.66 -15.47
CA LEU A 43 9.01 -14.01 -14.41
C LEU A 43 7.84 -14.88 -14.92
N ILE A 44 7.30 -14.54 -16.08
CA ILE A 44 6.21 -15.30 -16.71
C ILE A 44 6.70 -16.67 -17.17
N SER A 45 7.94 -16.78 -17.64
CA SER A 45 8.53 -18.07 -18.02
C SER A 45 8.69 -19.00 -16.81
N ASP A 46 9.15 -18.45 -15.68
CA ASP A 46 9.28 -19.19 -14.41
C ASP A 46 7.91 -19.64 -13.88
N LEU A 47 6.91 -18.75 -13.94
CA LEU A 47 5.53 -19.07 -13.53
C LEU A 47 4.94 -20.17 -14.41
N ARG A 48 5.14 -20.08 -15.73
CA ARG A 48 4.69 -21.08 -16.71
C ARG A 48 5.33 -22.44 -16.43
N GLU A 49 6.63 -22.49 -16.17
CA GLU A 49 7.31 -23.75 -15.83
C GLU A 49 6.75 -24.37 -14.54
N CYS A 50 6.46 -23.54 -13.53
CA CYS A 50 5.84 -24.00 -12.29
C CYS A 50 4.45 -24.57 -12.54
N LEU A 51 3.60 -23.88 -13.30
CA LEU A 51 2.24 -24.32 -13.62
C LEU A 51 2.22 -25.58 -14.50
N GLN A 52 3.18 -25.74 -15.42
CA GLN A 52 3.34 -26.97 -16.20
C GLN A 52 3.64 -28.18 -15.32
N LYS A 53 4.51 -28.03 -14.32
CA LYS A 53 4.80 -29.09 -13.33
C LYS A 53 3.59 -29.45 -12.47
N MET A 54 2.61 -28.56 -12.40
CA MET A 54 1.37 -28.72 -11.64
C MET A 54 0.19 -29.23 -12.49
N GLU A 55 0.43 -29.66 -13.74
CA GLU A 55 -0.61 -30.15 -14.65
C GLU A 55 -1.75 -29.13 -14.88
N SER A 56 -1.42 -27.83 -14.87
CA SER A 56 -2.37 -26.76 -15.23
C SER A 56 -2.93 -26.91 -16.65
N SER A 57 -4.06 -26.27 -16.92
CA SER A 57 -4.71 -26.36 -18.23
C SER A 57 -3.88 -25.70 -19.33
N ASP A 58 -3.94 -26.23 -20.55
CA ASP A 58 -3.29 -25.62 -21.73
C ASP A 58 -3.76 -24.18 -21.95
N GLU A 59 -5.01 -23.87 -21.59
CA GLU A 59 -5.53 -22.50 -21.62
C GLU A 59 -4.72 -21.56 -20.72
N ASP A 60 -4.43 -21.94 -19.48
CA ASP A 60 -3.71 -21.10 -18.53
C ASP A 60 -2.28 -20.80 -19.00
N LEU A 61 -1.65 -21.76 -19.69
CA LEU A 61 -0.33 -21.59 -20.30
C LEU A 61 -0.37 -20.64 -21.51
N ILE A 62 -1.41 -20.73 -22.35
CA ILE A 62 -1.60 -19.82 -23.49
C ILE A 62 -1.76 -18.38 -23.00
N TYR A 63 -2.54 -18.15 -21.93
CA TYR A 63 -2.70 -16.82 -21.35
C TYR A 63 -1.38 -16.22 -20.83
N LEU A 64 -0.51 -17.05 -20.24
CA LEU A 64 0.83 -16.59 -19.83
C LEU A 64 1.68 -16.23 -21.05
N ASP A 65 1.61 -16.99 -22.13
CA ASP A 65 2.33 -16.68 -23.35
C ASP A 65 1.83 -15.38 -24.00
N GLU A 66 0.52 -15.12 -24.02
CA GLU A 66 -0.07 -13.83 -24.45
C GLU A 66 0.43 -12.66 -23.58
N LEU A 67 0.39 -12.83 -22.25
CA LEU A 67 0.87 -11.81 -21.32
C LEU A 67 2.36 -11.53 -21.51
N LYS A 68 3.16 -12.57 -21.76
CA LYS A 68 4.59 -12.44 -22.05
C LYS A 68 4.84 -11.60 -23.30
N VAL A 69 4.02 -11.76 -24.34
CA VAL A 69 4.08 -10.91 -25.54
C VAL A 69 3.75 -9.45 -25.19
N CYS A 70 2.75 -9.20 -24.35
CA CYS A 70 2.42 -7.83 -23.91
C CYS A 70 3.60 -7.16 -23.17
N PHE A 71 4.30 -7.91 -22.31
CA PHE A 71 5.51 -7.42 -21.64
C PHE A 71 6.66 -7.16 -22.61
N ALA A 72 6.95 -8.10 -23.51
CA ALA A 72 8.04 -7.98 -24.47
C ALA A 72 7.84 -6.79 -25.44
N SER A 73 6.59 -6.57 -25.85
CA SER A 73 6.18 -5.48 -26.73
C SER A 73 5.96 -4.15 -26.00
N LYS A 74 6.07 -4.11 -24.67
CA LYS A 74 5.82 -2.93 -23.81
C LYS A 74 4.42 -2.32 -23.97
N ILE A 75 3.42 -3.15 -24.26
CA ILE A 75 2.03 -2.77 -24.50
C ILE A 75 1.12 -3.20 -23.34
N LEU A 76 1.57 -3.02 -22.11
CA LEU A 76 0.83 -3.46 -20.91
C LEU A 76 -0.57 -2.83 -20.78
N SER A 77 -0.83 -1.69 -21.44
CA SER A 77 -2.17 -1.10 -21.52
C SER A 77 -3.17 -1.94 -22.32
N GLU A 78 -2.72 -2.91 -23.10
CA GLU A 78 -3.57 -3.83 -23.88
C GLU A 78 -3.93 -5.11 -23.12
N VAL A 79 -3.35 -5.32 -21.92
CA VAL A 79 -3.74 -6.41 -21.04
C VAL A 79 -5.21 -6.22 -20.65
N ASN A 80 -6.04 -7.21 -20.98
CA ASN A 80 -7.48 -7.17 -20.76
C ASN A 80 -7.90 -7.88 -19.45
N GLU A 81 -9.17 -7.78 -19.09
CA GLU A 81 -9.71 -8.37 -17.86
C GLU A 81 -9.60 -9.91 -17.82
N SER A 82 -9.66 -10.60 -18.97
CA SER A 82 -9.51 -12.07 -18.98
C SER A 82 -8.12 -12.52 -18.53
N HIS A 83 -7.07 -11.78 -18.89
CA HIS A 83 -5.71 -12.08 -18.39
C HIS A 83 -5.65 -11.95 -16.86
N ILE A 84 -6.29 -10.91 -16.31
CA ILE A 84 -6.27 -10.65 -14.87
C ILE A 84 -7.10 -11.69 -14.11
N GLN A 85 -8.28 -12.07 -14.61
CA GLN A 85 -9.12 -13.10 -14.01
C GLN A 85 -8.42 -14.46 -13.97
N LYS A 86 -7.67 -14.81 -15.01
CA LYS A 86 -6.88 -16.03 -15.04
C LYS A 86 -5.75 -15.99 -14.02
N LEU A 87 -5.05 -14.86 -13.86
CA LEU A 87 -4.07 -14.65 -12.78
C LEU A 87 -4.69 -14.77 -11.38
N ASP A 88 -5.91 -14.26 -11.17
CA ASP A 88 -6.65 -14.40 -9.91
C ASP A 88 -6.96 -15.88 -9.60
N THR A 89 -7.26 -16.67 -10.64
CA THR A 89 -7.61 -18.10 -10.53
C THR A 89 -6.42 -18.98 -10.18
N VAL A 90 -5.25 -18.69 -10.76
CA VAL A 90 -4.02 -19.48 -10.52
C VAL A 90 -3.32 -19.10 -9.21
N ASN A 91 -3.70 -18.01 -8.56
CA ASN A 91 -3.09 -17.58 -7.30
C ASN A 91 -3.80 -18.21 -6.10
N PRO A 92 -3.17 -19.17 -5.38
CA PRO A 92 -3.78 -19.82 -4.22
C PRO A 92 -4.09 -18.83 -3.09
N LEU A 93 -3.35 -17.72 -3.02
CA LEU A 93 -3.59 -16.65 -2.06
C LEU A 93 -4.90 -15.91 -2.32
N LEU A 94 -5.53 -16.06 -3.49
CA LEU A 94 -6.73 -15.33 -3.92
C LEU A 94 -7.96 -16.23 -4.09
N SER A 95 -7.77 -17.56 -4.12
CA SER A 95 -8.85 -18.56 -4.15
C SER A 95 -9.77 -18.49 -2.92
N PRO A 96 -11.10 -18.43 -3.04
CA PRO A 96 -12.01 -18.39 -1.88
C PRO A 96 -11.76 -19.57 -0.92
N PRO A 97 -11.85 -19.39 0.41
CA PRO A 97 -11.92 -20.54 1.30
C PRO A 97 -13.15 -21.39 0.92
N GLY A 98 -12.92 -22.61 0.44
CA GLY A 98 -13.97 -23.51 -0.04
C GLY A 98 -14.45 -23.28 -1.49
N GLY A 99 -13.73 -22.50 -2.30
CA GLY A 99 -14.04 -22.27 -3.72
C GLY A 99 -13.40 -23.33 -4.63
N LEU A 100 -14.22 -24.04 -5.41
CA LEU A 100 -13.81 -25.02 -6.42
C LEU A 100 -12.88 -24.40 -7.49
N SER A 101 -11.57 -24.61 -7.34
CA SER A 101 -10.63 -24.73 -8.47
C SER A 101 -9.30 -25.41 -8.10
N ILE A 102 -8.93 -25.43 -6.82
CA ILE A 102 -7.85 -26.26 -6.28
C ILE A 102 -8.36 -26.85 -4.95
N PRO A 103 -8.35 -28.18 -4.74
CA PRO A 103 -8.80 -28.78 -3.48
C PRO A 103 -8.15 -28.07 -2.27
N ASP A 104 -8.90 -27.74 -1.22
CA ASP A 104 -8.37 -27.07 -0.01
C ASP A 104 -7.16 -27.80 0.61
N GLN A 105 -7.04 -29.11 0.35
CA GLN A 105 -5.88 -29.94 0.71
C GLN A 105 -4.61 -29.58 -0.09
N LEU A 106 -4.76 -29.23 -1.37
CA LEU A 106 -3.68 -28.76 -2.24
C LEU A 106 -3.32 -27.31 -1.90
N VAL A 107 -4.29 -26.42 -1.67
CA VAL A 107 -4.03 -25.04 -1.23
C VAL A 107 -3.22 -25.02 0.07
N ASN A 108 -3.62 -25.80 1.08
CA ASN A 108 -2.84 -25.93 2.31
C ASN A 108 -1.48 -26.56 2.05
N LYS A 109 -1.39 -27.65 1.26
CA LYS A 109 -0.10 -28.25 0.89
C LYS A 109 0.83 -27.27 0.17
N TYR A 110 0.33 -26.38 -0.69
CA TYR A 110 1.11 -25.40 -1.44
C TYR A 110 1.45 -24.13 -0.66
N LEU A 111 0.66 -23.80 0.36
CA LEU A 111 0.96 -22.74 1.32
C LEU A 111 1.88 -23.23 2.45
N THR A 112 1.91 -24.54 2.74
CA THR A 112 2.73 -25.14 3.82
C THR A 112 4.00 -25.83 3.33
N GLU A 113 4.08 -26.28 2.07
CA GLU A 113 5.36 -26.68 1.49
C GLU A 113 6.14 -25.41 1.13
N GLU A 114 7.36 -25.31 1.65
CA GLU A 114 8.37 -24.26 1.36
C GLU A 114 8.78 -24.18 -0.14
N GLY A 115 7.98 -24.73 -1.06
CA GLY A 115 8.35 -25.02 -2.45
C GLY A 115 7.36 -24.60 -3.54
N SER A 116 6.17 -24.06 -3.25
CA SER A 116 5.35 -23.46 -4.33
C SER A 116 5.81 -22.03 -4.60
N GLN A 117 6.63 -21.84 -5.64
CA GLN A 117 7.04 -20.51 -6.13
C GLN A 117 5.85 -19.72 -6.71
N VAL A 118 4.73 -20.39 -7.03
CA VAL A 118 3.60 -19.81 -7.77
C VAL A 118 2.98 -18.59 -7.09
N PRO A 119 2.66 -18.57 -5.78
CA PRO A 119 2.13 -17.38 -5.12
C PRO A 119 3.10 -16.19 -5.18
N LEU A 120 4.39 -16.44 -4.95
CA LEU A 120 5.43 -15.39 -4.97
C LEU A 120 5.62 -14.83 -6.38
N LEU A 121 5.70 -15.69 -7.40
CA LEU A 121 5.83 -15.28 -8.79
C LEU A 121 4.59 -14.50 -9.26
N THR A 122 3.39 -14.92 -8.83
CA THR A 122 2.14 -14.23 -9.16
C THR A 122 2.08 -12.86 -8.49
N LEU A 123 2.48 -12.74 -7.22
CA LEU A 123 2.58 -11.44 -6.54
C LEU A 123 3.54 -10.48 -7.25
N LYS A 124 4.72 -10.97 -7.65
CA LYS A 124 5.68 -10.18 -8.43
C LYS A 124 5.13 -9.75 -9.79
N LEU A 125 4.31 -10.58 -10.43
CA LEU A 125 3.70 -10.23 -11.70
C LEU A 125 2.63 -9.16 -11.50
N LEU A 126 1.81 -9.30 -10.45
CA LEU A 126 0.84 -8.28 -10.05
C LEU A 126 1.52 -6.96 -9.67
N GLN A 127 2.73 -6.98 -9.08
CA GLN A 127 3.51 -5.77 -8.82
C GLN A 127 3.78 -5.01 -10.13
N LEU A 128 4.30 -5.70 -11.16
CA LEU A 128 4.61 -5.10 -12.45
C LEU A 128 3.37 -4.57 -13.17
N LEU A 129 2.27 -5.33 -13.16
CA LEU A 129 0.99 -4.91 -13.75
C LEU A 129 0.43 -3.68 -13.03
N SER A 130 0.52 -3.65 -11.70
CA SER A 130 0.00 -2.55 -10.87
C SER A 130 0.79 -1.25 -11.03
N LEU A 131 2.05 -1.30 -11.49
CA LEU A 131 2.82 -0.10 -11.83
C LEU A 131 2.30 0.61 -13.08
N CYS A 132 1.61 -0.09 -13.98
CA CYS A 132 1.06 0.51 -15.19
C CYS A 132 -0.24 1.26 -14.86
N GLU A 133 -0.16 2.57 -14.61
CA GLU A 133 -1.30 3.42 -14.25
C GLU A 133 -2.47 3.30 -15.24
N LYS A 134 -2.19 3.24 -16.54
CA LYS A 134 -3.23 3.09 -17.58
C LYS A 134 -3.98 1.76 -17.46
N LEU A 135 -3.26 0.66 -17.20
CA LEU A 135 -3.88 -0.65 -17.00
C LEU A 135 -4.65 -0.68 -15.68
N PHE A 136 -4.04 -0.19 -14.59
CA PHE A 136 -4.68 -0.20 -13.28
C PHE A 136 -5.96 0.63 -13.25
N SER A 137 -5.97 1.79 -13.92
CA SER A 137 -7.16 2.63 -14.03
C SER A 137 -8.28 2.03 -14.88
N SER A 138 -7.94 1.25 -15.92
CA SER A 138 -8.93 0.64 -16.82
C SER A 138 -9.43 -0.74 -16.36
N SER A 139 -8.63 -1.50 -15.61
CA SER A 139 -8.97 -2.86 -15.16
C SER A 139 -9.56 -2.85 -13.74
N LYS A 140 -10.86 -3.16 -13.64
CA LYS A 140 -11.54 -3.43 -12.36
C LYS A 140 -11.04 -4.72 -11.74
N GLY A 141 -10.77 -5.75 -12.55
CA GLY A 141 -10.24 -7.01 -12.08
C GLY A 141 -8.94 -6.82 -11.31
N LEU A 142 -8.01 -6.02 -11.83
CA LEU A 142 -6.72 -5.78 -11.17
C LEU A 142 -6.90 -5.04 -9.84
N GLN A 143 -7.77 -4.03 -9.81
CA GLN A 143 -8.11 -3.30 -8.59
C GLN A 143 -8.71 -4.24 -7.53
N GLU A 144 -9.66 -5.09 -7.92
CA GLU A 144 -10.31 -6.05 -7.03
C GLU A 144 -9.32 -7.11 -6.53
N THR A 145 -8.47 -7.66 -7.40
CA THR A 145 -7.41 -8.61 -7.02
C THR A 145 -6.49 -7.99 -5.97
N VAL A 146 -6.01 -6.76 -6.15
CA VAL A 146 -5.15 -6.09 -5.15
C VAL A 146 -5.91 -5.84 -3.83
N LYS A 147 -7.18 -5.44 -3.88
CA LYS A 147 -8.04 -5.31 -2.69
C LYS A 147 -8.22 -6.63 -1.95
N LYS A 148 -8.48 -7.73 -2.67
CA LYS A 148 -8.59 -9.09 -2.11
C LYS A 148 -7.28 -9.49 -1.42
N THR A 149 -6.12 -9.26 -2.07
CA THR A 149 -4.81 -9.51 -1.46
C THR A 149 -4.65 -8.74 -0.16
N CYS A 150 -5.04 -7.46 -0.13
CA CYS A 150 -4.96 -6.63 1.06
C CYS A 150 -5.86 -7.14 2.19
N GLY A 151 -7.09 -7.57 1.88
CA GLY A 151 -8.00 -8.14 2.87
C GLY A 151 -7.53 -9.48 3.45
N ARG A 152 -6.75 -10.26 2.68
CA ARG A 152 -6.22 -11.56 3.11
C ARG A 152 -4.87 -11.48 3.80
N PHE A 153 -4.18 -10.36 3.70
CA PHE A 153 -2.86 -10.15 4.29
C PHE A 153 -2.76 -10.61 5.76
N PRO A 154 -3.73 -10.32 6.66
CA PRO A 154 -3.64 -10.75 8.06
C PRO A 154 -3.63 -12.28 8.26
N SER A 155 -4.11 -13.05 7.27
CA SER A 155 -4.15 -14.51 7.30
C SER A 155 -2.88 -15.17 6.73
N ILE A 156 -1.97 -14.40 6.13
CA ILE A 156 -0.74 -14.92 5.55
C ILE A 156 0.28 -15.16 6.67
N SER A 157 0.73 -16.41 6.83
CA SER A 157 1.73 -16.79 7.85
C SER A 157 3.18 -16.58 7.39
N SER A 158 3.45 -16.71 6.09
CA SER A 158 4.80 -16.60 5.53
C SER A 158 5.25 -15.15 5.44
N CYS A 159 6.34 -14.81 6.16
CA CYS A 159 6.93 -13.48 6.16
C CYS A 159 7.37 -13.04 4.75
N SER A 160 8.00 -13.92 3.97
CA SER A 160 8.43 -13.61 2.61
C SER A 160 7.26 -13.30 1.69
N THR A 161 6.12 -13.97 1.88
CA THR A 161 4.88 -13.69 1.13
C THR A 161 4.29 -12.36 1.55
N GLN A 162 4.25 -12.06 2.86
CA GLN A 162 3.81 -10.77 3.37
C GLN A 162 4.66 -9.62 2.77
N VAL A 163 5.99 -9.77 2.73
CA VAL A 163 6.88 -8.80 2.09
C VAL A 163 6.48 -8.53 0.63
N GLU A 164 6.26 -9.57 -0.17
CA GLU A 164 5.85 -9.41 -1.57
C GLU A 164 4.44 -8.80 -1.74
N CYS A 165 3.53 -9.04 -0.79
CA CYS A 165 2.25 -8.34 -0.74
C CYS A 165 2.42 -6.83 -0.46
N ILE A 166 3.30 -6.45 0.46
CA ILE A 166 3.56 -5.03 0.73
C ILE A 166 4.20 -4.35 -0.48
N LYS A 167 5.13 -5.01 -1.17
CA LYS A 167 5.70 -4.53 -2.43
C LYS A 167 4.62 -4.32 -3.49
N LEU A 168 3.66 -5.25 -3.62
CA LEU A 168 2.48 -5.09 -4.48
C LEU A 168 1.68 -3.84 -4.12
N PHE A 169 1.39 -3.61 -2.85
CA PHE A 169 0.65 -2.43 -2.43
C PHE A 169 1.41 -1.14 -2.74
N CYS A 170 2.73 -1.10 -2.50
CA CYS A 170 3.58 0.04 -2.87
C CYS A 170 3.49 0.37 -4.36
N CYS A 171 3.55 -0.66 -5.23
CA CYS A 171 3.39 -0.50 -6.67
C CYS A 171 1.99 0.00 -7.05
N ALA A 172 0.94 -0.57 -6.45
CA ALA A 172 -0.44 -0.18 -6.71
C ALA A 172 -0.72 1.28 -6.31
N ILE A 173 -0.31 1.72 -5.12
CA ILE A 173 -0.55 3.11 -4.66
C ILE A 173 0.51 4.10 -5.15
N SER A 174 1.35 3.72 -6.12
CA SER A 174 2.37 4.61 -6.67
C SER A 174 1.78 5.76 -7.50
N HIS A 175 0.55 5.59 -8.00
CA HIS A 175 -0.23 6.53 -8.81
C HIS A 175 -1.61 6.84 -8.20
N GLN A 176 -2.26 7.89 -8.70
CA GLN A 176 -3.53 8.40 -8.15
C GLN A 176 -4.68 7.39 -8.24
N PRO A 177 -4.89 6.64 -9.35
CA PRO A 177 -5.95 5.64 -9.42
C PRO A 177 -5.82 4.54 -8.36
N GLY A 178 -4.62 4.02 -8.13
CA GLY A 178 -4.40 2.98 -7.12
C GLY A 178 -4.50 3.49 -5.68
N HIS A 179 -3.99 4.69 -5.42
CA HIS A 179 -4.19 5.35 -4.13
C HIS A 179 -5.69 5.55 -3.84
N SER A 180 -6.44 6.09 -4.79
CA SER A 180 -7.89 6.30 -4.66
C SER A 180 -8.64 4.97 -4.51
N SER A 181 -8.23 3.92 -5.24
CA SER A 181 -8.89 2.61 -5.15
C SER A 181 -8.70 1.96 -3.77
N LEU A 182 -7.51 2.07 -3.17
CA LEU A 182 -7.18 1.41 -1.90
C LEU A 182 -7.40 2.26 -0.64
N LEU A 183 -7.52 3.58 -0.77
CA LEU A 183 -7.63 4.53 0.36
C LEU A 183 -8.79 5.53 0.22
N GLY A 184 -9.46 5.59 -0.94
CA GLY A 184 -10.48 6.61 -1.25
C GLY A 184 -11.83 6.40 -0.55
N ASP A 185 -12.16 5.18 -0.13
CA ASP A 185 -13.39 4.90 0.61
C ASP A 185 -13.11 4.95 2.12
N SER A 186 -13.74 5.92 2.80
CA SER A 186 -13.58 6.19 4.22
C SER A 186 -14.05 5.00 5.07
N HIS A 187 -13.18 4.50 5.96
CA HIS A 187 -13.46 3.63 7.11
C HIS A 187 -13.41 2.09 6.93
N SER A 188 -13.16 1.52 5.75
CA SER A 188 -13.10 0.05 5.59
C SER A 188 -11.88 -0.48 4.83
N THR A 189 -10.86 0.34 4.63
CA THR A 189 -9.67 -0.09 3.89
C THR A 189 -8.73 -0.86 4.81
N SER A 190 -8.36 -2.08 4.41
CA SER A 190 -7.41 -2.91 5.16
C SER A 190 -5.99 -2.36 5.10
N LEU A 191 -5.68 -1.45 4.17
CA LEU A 191 -4.32 -1.02 3.88
C LEU A 191 -3.65 -0.25 5.04
N PRO A 192 -4.29 0.71 5.74
CA PRO A 192 -3.71 1.33 6.92
C PRO A 192 -3.37 0.32 8.02
N ALA A 193 -4.31 -0.58 8.34
CA ALA A 193 -4.11 -1.62 9.35
C ALA A 193 -2.96 -2.58 8.98
N VAL A 194 -2.90 -3.00 7.71
CA VAL A 194 -1.78 -3.79 7.17
C VAL A 194 -0.45 -3.05 7.32
N THR A 195 -0.42 -1.76 6.97
CA THR A 195 0.79 -0.93 7.07
C THR A 195 1.26 -0.81 8.51
N ILE A 196 0.36 -0.53 9.44
CA ILE A 196 0.64 -0.43 10.88
C ILE A 196 1.22 -1.75 11.41
N ASN A 197 0.62 -2.89 11.05
CA ASN A 197 1.12 -4.21 11.46
C ASN A 197 2.55 -4.45 10.96
N CYS A 198 2.88 -4.03 9.75
CA CYS A 198 4.25 -4.13 9.21
C CYS A 198 5.24 -3.23 9.96
N LEU A 199 4.88 -1.97 10.19
CA LEU A 199 5.72 -1.01 10.93
C LEU A 199 6.01 -1.49 12.36
N LEU A 200 5.03 -2.11 13.02
CA LEU A 200 5.14 -2.61 14.39
C LEU A 200 5.72 -4.02 14.50
N SER A 201 5.94 -4.70 13.36
CA SER A 201 6.51 -6.04 13.30
C SER A 201 7.87 -6.12 14.01
N LYS A 202 8.28 -7.34 14.39
CA LYS A 202 9.65 -7.62 14.87
C LYS A 202 10.62 -7.91 13.72
N ASP A 203 10.09 -8.20 12.55
CA ASP A 203 10.88 -8.49 11.35
C ASP A 203 11.34 -7.19 10.68
N SER A 204 12.64 -7.05 10.46
CA SER A 204 13.23 -5.83 9.91
C SER A 204 12.90 -5.60 8.44
N GLU A 205 12.68 -6.66 7.67
CA GLU A 205 12.30 -6.54 6.26
C GLU A 205 10.87 -6.01 6.15
N LEU A 206 9.94 -6.55 6.96
CA LEU A 206 8.56 -6.04 7.06
C LEU A 206 8.50 -4.59 7.52
N GLN A 207 9.34 -4.20 8.50
CA GLN A 207 9.45 -2.79 8.89
C GLN A 207 9.90 -1.90 7.73
N THR A 208 10.89 -2.36 6.96
CA THR A 208 11.45 -1.60 5.83
C THR A 208 10.42 -1.41 4.72
N VAL A 209 9.75 -2.49 4.29
CA VAL A 209 8.70 -2.38 3.25
C VAL A 209 7.44 -1.67 3.78
N GLY A 210 7.13 -1.81 5.07
CA GLY A 210 6.05 -1.06 5.73
C GLY A 210 6.32 0.44 5.75
N ALA A 211 7.57 0.85 6.00
CA ALA A 211 7.98 2.25 5.92
C ALA A 211 7.90 2.79 4.48
N ALA A 212 8.31 1.99 3.49
CA ALA A 212 8.14 2.37 2.09
C ALA A 212 6.66 2.57 1.73
N LEU A 213 5.78 1.70 2.24
CA LEU A 213 4.33 1.78 2.02
C LEU A 213 3.72 3.01 2.69
N VAL A 214 3.99 3.27 3.97
CA VAL A 214 3.45 4.45 4.67
C VAL A 214 3.93 5.75 4.05
N SER A 215 5.17 5.78 3.55
CA SER A 215 5.68 6.91 2.77
C SER A 215 4.86 7.12 1.49
N ASN A 216 4.46 6.06 0.78
CA ASN A 216 3.62 6.18 -0.41
C ASN A 216 2.20 6.64 -0.06
N ILE A 217 1.61 6.13 1.03
CA ILE A 217 0.30 6.55 1.55
C ILE A 217 0.28 8.06 1.76
N ALA A 218 1.33 8.61 2.36
CA ALA A 218 1.43 10.03 2.72
C ALA A 218 1.63 10.99 1.52
N ARG A 219 1.99 10.47 0.34
CA ARG A 219 2.25 11.31 -0.85
C ARG A 219 1.01 12.05 -1.31
N LEU A 220 -0.14 11.36 -1.31
CA LEU A 220 -1.42 11.89 -1.79
C LEU A 220 -2.37 12.11 -0.60
N LYS A 221 -3.42 12.90 -0.83
CA LYS A 221 -4.37 13.28 0.21
C LYS A 221 -5.06 12.05 0.80
N ILE A 222 -5.06 11.95 2.12
CA ILE A 222 -5.72 10.89 2.89
C ILE A 222 -6.66 11.49 3.94
N HIS A 223 -7.48 10.64 4.57
CA HIS A 223 -8.25 11.01 5.75
C HIS A 223 -7.36 11.28 6.96
N GLU A 224 -7.77 12.23 7.80
CA GLU A 224 -7.05 12.65 9.01
C GLU A 224 -6.88 11.51 10.02
N ASP A 225 -7.85 10.58 10.09
CA ASP A 225 -7.79 9.38 10.94
C ASP A 225 -6.65 8.45 10.50
N ILE A 226 -6.53 8.20 9.20
CA ILE A 226 -5.45 7.37 8.63
C ILE A 226 -4.08 8.01 8.94
N ALA A 227 -3.98 9.34 8.82
CA ALA A 227 -2.77 10.07 9.12
C ALA A 227 -2.37 9.92 10.60
N LEU A 228 -3.34 10.04 11.51
CA LEU A 228 -3.11 9.90 12.95
C LEU A 228 -2.71 8.48 13.33
N GLU A 229 -3.47 7.47 12.90
CA GLU A 229 -3.20 6.06 13.17
C GLU A 229 -1.82 5.64 12.66
N CYS A 230 -1.51 5.93 11.38
CA CYS A 230 -0.19 5.62 10.82
C CYS A 230 0.93 6.36 11.55
N SER A 231 0.72 7.61 11.97
CA SER A 231 1.74 8.38 12.69
C SER A 231 2.14 7.73 14.01
N THR A 232 1.18 7.17 14.76
CA THR A 232 1.50 6.47 16.02
C THR A 232 2.48 5.31 15.79
N ALA A 233 2.25 4.51 14.75
CA ALA A 233 3.10 3.38 14.39
C ALA A 233 4.47 3.81 13.86
N VAL A 234 4.51 4.88 13.05
CA VAL A 234 5.76 5.45 12.55
C VAL A 234 6.62 6.00 13.69
N ILE A 235 6.01 6.72 14.64
CA ILE A 235 6.70 7.26 15.82
C ILE A 235 7.31 6.13 16.64
N GLU A 236 6.52 5.11 16.96
CA GLU A 236 6.96 3.91 17.68
C GLU A 236 8.16 3.25 16.95
N LEU A 237 8.09 3.08 15.63
CA LEU A 237 9.19 2.51 14.85
C LEU A 237 10.46 3.39 14.90
N LEU A 238 10.34 4.71 14.86
CA LEU A 238 11.48 5.65 14.92
C LEU A 238 12.17 5.69 16.31
N THR A 239 11.50 5.20 17.37
CA THR A 239 12.16 4.99 18.66
C THR A 239 13.13 3.81 18.64
N ARG A 240 12.98 2.90 17.67
CA ARG A 240 13.83 1.73 17.47
C ARG A 240 15.06 2.08 16.62
N ASN A 241 16.03 1.17 16.59
CA ASN A 241 17.16 1.28 15.67
C ASN A 241 16.76 0.64 14.33
N VAL A 242 16.63 1.46 13.29
CA VAL A 242 16.19 1.03 11.95
C VAL A 242 17.19 1.51 10.89
N CYS A 243 17.14 0.94 9.69
CA CYS A 243 18.07 1.32 8.63
C CYS A 243 17.77 2.74 8.09
N PRO A 244 18.76 3.44 7.50
CA PRO A 244 18.59 4.82 7.04
C PRO A 244 17.45 5.04 6.04
N GLU A 245 17.17 4.06 5.17
CA GLU A 245 16.06 4.13 4.22
C GLU A 245 14.70 4.13 4.94
N THR A 246 14.56 3.30 5.97
CA THR A 246 13.38 3.24 6.84
C THR A 246 13.21 4.57 7.59
N GLU A 247 14.29 5.15 8.12
CA GLU A 247 14.26 6.46 8.78
C GLU A 247 13.73 7.54 7.81
N HIS A 248 14.29 7.62 6.61
CA HIS A 248 13.88 8.61 5.60
C HIS A 248 12.40 8.45 5.21
N ASN A 249 11.97 7.22 4.92
CA ASN A 249 10.57 6.90 4.63
C ASN A 249 9.62 7.36 5.76
N CYS A 250 9.98 7.07 7.01
CA CYS A 250 9.20 7.42 8.18
C CYS A 250 9.14 8.94 8.43
N LEU A 251 10.28 9.64 8.35
CA LEU A 251 10.35 11.08 8.53
C LEU A 251 9.55 11.83 7.45
N TYR A 252 9.62 11.35 6.20
CA TYR A 252 8.79 11.86 5.11
C TYR A 252 7.30 11.71 5.41
N ALA A 253 6.88 10.50 5.81
CA ALA A 253 5.49 10.22 6.14
C ALA A 253 4.98 11.10 7.28
N LEU A 254 5.74 11.23 8.39
CA LEU A 254 5.36 12.09 9.51
C LEU A 254 5.21 13.55 9.11
N ARG A 255 6.17 14.08 8.34
CA ARG A 255 6.11 15.46 7.88
C ARG A 255 4.83 15.70 7.09
N ARG A 256 4.47 14.78 6.19
CA ARG A 256 3.23 14.86 5.40
C ARG A 256 1.97 14.67 6.24
N PHE A 257 1.98 13.77 7.21
CA PHE A 257 0.84 13.55 8.11
C PHE A 257 0.53 14.78 8.98
N MET A 258 1.53 15.57 9.36
CA MET A 258 1.30 16.86 10.03
C MET A 258 0.56 17.89 9.16
N ASP A 259 0.66 17.79 7.83
CA ASP A 259 -0.14 18.64 6.93
C ASP A 259 -1.63 18.23 6.92
N TYR A 260 -1.91 16.94 7.19
CA TYR A 260 -3.27 16.41 7.16
C TYR A 260 -3.95 16.48 8.52
N ASN A 261 -3.22 16.26 9.61
CA ASN A 261 -3.76 16.26 10.96
C ASN A 261 -2.79 16.96 11.93
N SER A 262 -3.24 18.08 12.50
CA SER A 262 -2.44 18.90 13.42
C SER A 262 -2.09 18.18 14.74
N GLU A 263 -2.85 17.16 15.15
CA GLU A 263 -2.58 16.40 16.37
C GLU A 263 -1.29 15.57 16.27
N VAL A 264 -0.85 15.24 15.05
CA VAL A 264 0.38 14.48 14.81
C VAL A 264 1.62 15.20 15.37
N ALA A 265 1.67 16.53 15.27
CA ALA A 265 2.76 17.33 15.85
C ALA A 265 2.77 17.24 17.39
N GLY A 266 1.59 17.37 18.01
CA GLY A 266 1.43 17.21 19.46
C GLY A 266 1.85 15.81 19.94
N LEU A 267 1.45 14.77 19.21
CA LEU A 267 1.84 13.38 19.50
C LEU A 267 3.35 13.19 19.42
N LEU A 268 4.00 13.70 18.37
CA LEU A 268 5.46 13.59 18.20
C LEU A 268 6.22 14.27 19.35
N SER A 269 5.76 15.45 19.77
CA SER A 269 6.31 16.19 20.91
C SER A 269 6.17 15.43 22.24
N VAL A 270 4.98 14.86 22.51
CA VAL A 270 4.72 14.09 23.74
C VAL A 270 5.54 12.80 23.79
N MET A 271 5.69 12.13 22.65
CA MET A 271 6.47 10.90 22.53
C MET A 271 7.99 11.13 22.59
N GLY A 272 8.46 12.38 22.55
CA GLY A 272 9.86 12.74 22.75
C GLY A 272 10.79 12.31 21.61
N VAL A 273 10.28 12.20 20.37
CA VAL A 273 11.12 11.83 19.23
C VAL A 273 12.06 12.97 18.88
N ASN A 274 13.36 12.77 19.13
CA ASN A 274 14.39 13.73 18.75
C ASN A 274 14.74 13.59 17.26
N VAL A 275 14.09 14.38 16.40
CA VAL A 275 14.38 14.43 14.96
C VAL A 275 15.82 14.88 14.66
N GLY A 276 16.46 15.63 15.56
CA GLY A 276 17.84 16.09 15.41
C GLY A 276 18.86 14.95 15.33
N LYS A 277 18.53 13.75 15.82
CA LYS A 277 19.43 12.58 15.75
C LYS A 277 19.67 12.08 14.33
N TYR A 278 18.82 12.47 13.37
CA TYR A 278 18.92 12.08 11.97
C TYR A 278 19.69 13.09 11.11
N LYS A 279 20.13 14.22 11.69
CA LYS A 279 20.89 15.24 10.97
C LYS A 279 22.26 14.73 10.50
N GLY A 280 22.69 15.16 9.33
CA GLY A 280 23.95 14.78 8.69
C GLY A 280 23.90 13.45 7.95
N ARG A 281 22.74 12.79 7.85
CA ARG A 281 22.56 11.52 7.11
C ARG A 281 22.51 11.74 5.60
N SER A 282 21.76 12.75 5.15
CA SER A 282 21.68 13.21 3.76
C SER A 282 21.06 14.61 3.68
N SER A 283 21.21 15.30 2.54
CA SER A 283 20.59 16.61 2.30
C SER A 283 19.08 16.60 2.50
N ASP A 284 18.43 15.54 2.02
CA ASP A 284 16.98 15.40 1.99
C ASP A 284 16.44 15.12 3.40
N VAL A 285 17.14 14.28 4.16
CA VAL A 285 16.80 14.00 5.57
C VAL A 285 17.03 15.26 6.41
N ASP A 286 18.08 16.03 6.13
CA ASP A 286 18.33 17.29 6.84
C ASP A 286 17.24 18.33 6.57
N GLU A 287 16.71 18.38 5.34
CA GLU A 287 15.57 19.22 4.99
C GLU A 287 14.30 18.80 5.73
N LEU A 288 13.99 17.50 5.73
CA LEU A 288 12.87 16.94 6.50
C LEU A 288 12.99 17.26 7.99
N CYS A 289 14.17 17.10 8.58
CA CYS A 289 14.40 17.42 9.98
C CYS A 289 14.16 18.90 10.27
N ARG A 290 14.66 19.82 9.42
CA ARG A 290 14.42 21.26 9.59
C ARG A 290 12.94 21.60 9.52
N ASP A 291 12.20 20.98 8.61
CA ASP A 291 10.78 21.26 8.46
C ASP A 291 9.93 20.67 9.59
N LEU A 292 10.29 19.48 10.09
CA LEU A 292 9.68 18.91 11.28
C LEU A 292 9.95 19.79 12.51
N GLU A 293 11.18 20.26 12.70
CA GLU A 293 11.53 21.15 13.82
C GLU A 293 10.71 22.44 13.83
N LYS A 294 10.43 23.04 12.66
CA LYS A 294 9.56 24.23 12.54
C LYS A 294 8.09 23.95 12.90
N LEU A 295 7.61 22.74 12.67
CA LEU A 295 6.22 22.37 12.98
C LEU A 295 6.03 21.98 14.45
N LEU A 296 7.11 21.63 15.13
CA LEU A 296 7.12 21.27 16.55
C LEU A 296 7.38 22.47 17.48
N SER A 297 7.88 23.57 16.94
CA SER A 297 8.11 24.85 17.65
C SER A 297 6.85 25.69 17.75
#